data_AF-A0A519G360-F1
#
_entry.id   AF-A0A519G360-F1
#
_cell.length_a   1.000
_cell.length_b   1.000
_cell.length_c   1.000
_cell.angle_alpha   90.00
_cell.angle_beta   90.00
_cell.angle_gamma   90.00
#
_symmetry.space_group_name_H-M   'P 1'
#
loop_
_entity.id
_entity.type
_entity.pdbx_description
1 polymer ?
#
loop_
_entity_poly.entity_id
_entity_poly.type
_entity_poly.pdbx_seq_one_letter_code
_entity_poly.pdbx_strand_id
1 'polypeptide(L)'
;MEQLLKTPLTELAGVTHPVVQTGMGWVAGPRLVSGTANAGGLGILASATMTHEELEKAIVEVKGRTDKPFGVNLRADAADARARCDLLIEYGVKVASFALAPKPELIAKLKEHDIVVIPSIGAAKHAKKVASWGADAVMIQGGEGGGHTGSVPTTLLLPTVLDAVDIPVIA
;
A
#
# COMPACT_ATOMS: atom_id res chain seq x y z
N MET A 1 14.48 -16.47 7.35
CA MET A 1 13.39 -17.10 6.60
C MET A 1 13.87 -17.25 5.17
N GLU A 2 13.80 -18.44 4.60
CA GLU A 2 14.25 -18.71 3.23
C GLU A 2 13.24 -18.15 2.22
N GLN A 3 13.72 -17.53 1.14
CA GLN A 3 12.86 -17.00 0.08
C GLN A 3 12.66 -18.06 -1.01
N LEU A 4 11.46 -18.64 -1.07
CA LEU A 4 11.12 -19.67 -2.07
C LEU A 4 10.56 -19.10 -3.38
N LEU A 5 9.93 -17.92 -3.32
CA LEU A 5 9.33 -17.24 -4.47
C LEU A 5 9.85 -15.80 -4.54
N LYS A 6 10.52 -15.46 -5.64
CA LYS A 6 10.98 -14.11 -5.94
C LYS A 6 10.10 -13.52 -7.04
N THR A 7 9.47 -12.38 -6.75
CA THR A 7 8.60 -11.64 -7.67
C THR A 7 8.96 -10.15 -7.64
N PRO A 8 8.52 -9.35 -8.62
CA PRO A 8 8.68 -7.90 -8.58
C PRO A 8 8.19 -7.27 -7.27
N LEU A 9 7.10 -7.77 -6.66
CA LEU A 9 6.62 -7.29 -5.35
C LEU A 9 7.64 -7.52 -4.24
N THR A 10 8.24 -8.71 -4.17
CA THR A 10 9.22 -9.03 -3.12
C THR A 10 10.47 -8.15 -3.22
N GLU A 11 10.91 -7.83 -4.43
CA GLU A 11 12.04 -6.93 -4.67
C GLU A 11 11.69 -5.48 -4.34
N LEU A 12 10.52 -5.02 -4.79
CA LEU A 12 10.06 -3.65 -4.62
C LEU A 12 9.84 -3.31 -3.13
N ALA A 13 9.11 -4.16 -2.41
CA ALA A 13 8.78 -3.93 -1.00
C ALA A 13 9.83 -4.47 -0.01
N GLY A 14 10.81 -5.25 -0.48
CA GLY A 14 11.84 -5.86 0.38
C GLY A 14 11.31 -6.97 1.31
N VAL A 15 10.24 -7.66 0.90
CA VAL A 15 9.58 -8.72 1.68
C VAL A 15 9.94 -10.11 1.17
N THR A 16 9.85 -11.13 2.03
CA THR A 16 10.18 -12.51 1.69
C THR A 16 9.09 -13.18 0.86
N HIS A 17 7.83 -12.91 1.21
CA HIS A 17 6.66 -13.54 0.62
C HIS A 17 5.82 -12.51 -0.14
N PRO A 18 5.34 -12.82 -1.36
CA PRO A 18 4.47 -11.94 -2.12
C PRO A 18 3.03 -11.96 -1.58
N VAL A 19 2.87 -11.73 -0.28
CA VAL A 19 1.59 -11.75 0.43
C VAL A 19 1.43 -10.40 1.13
N VAL A 20 0.27 -9.78 0.94
CA VAL A 20 -0.04 -8.46 1.50
C VAL A 20 -1.22 -8.58 2.45
N GLN A 21 -1.02 -8.17 3.72
CA GLN A 21 -2.12 -7.80 4.60
C GLN A 21 -2.44 -6.33 4.33
N THR A 22 -3.55 -6.06 3.66
CA THR A 22 -3.93 -4.69 3.26
C THR A 22 -4.55 -3.90 4.41
N GLY A 23 -4.56 -2.57 4.28
CA GLY A 23 -5.14 -1.66 5.27
C GLY A 23 -6.64 -1.90 5.45
N MET A 24 -7.03 -2.28 6.66
CA MET A 24 -8.43 -2.41 7.08
C MET A 24 -8.66 -1.49 8.27
N GLY A 25 -9.54 -0.49 8.12
CA GLY A 25 -9.85 0.47 9.19
C GLY A 25 -10.21 -0.24 10.49
N TRP A 26 -9.69 0.24 11.62
CA TRP A 26 -9.84 -0.35 12.97
C TRP A 26 -9.21 -1.75 13.20
N VAL A 27 -8.92 -2.51 12.14
CA VAL A 27 -8.40 -3.88 12.24
C VAL A 27 -6.89 -3.93 12.04
N ALA A 28 -6.40 -3.24 11.02
CA ALA A 28 -4.97 -3.22 10.65
C ALA A 28 -4.19 -2.22 11.49
N GLY A 29 -4.11 -2.49 12.81
CA GLY A 29 -3.28 -1.77 13.76
C GLY A 29 -1.87 -2.36 13.92
N PRO A 30 -1.02 -1.76 14.79
CA PRO A 30 0.40 -2.10 14.88
C PRO A 30 0.72 -3.57 15.12
N ARG A 31 -0.09 -4.27 15.92
CA ARG A 31 0.11 -5.69 16.24
C ARG A 31 -0.06 -6.60 15.02
N LEU A 32 -1.08 -6.36 14.19
CA LEU A 32 -1.33 -7.17 12.99
C LEU A 32 -0.26 -6.91 11.93
N VAL A 33 0.09 -5.63 11.74
CA VAL A 33 1.08 -5.20 10.76
C VAL A 33 2.46 -5.77 11.08
N SER A 34 2.92 -5.61 12.33
CA SER A 34 4.21 -6.15 12.77
C SER A 34 4.23 -7.69 12.75
N GLY A 35 3.12 -8.35 13.10
CA GLY A 35 2.99 -9.80 12.96
C GLY A 35 3.16 -10.28 11.51
N THR A 36 2.51 -9.60 10.56
CA THR A 36 2.63 -9.89 9.13
C THR A 36 4.06 -9.66 8.63
N ALA A 37 4.67 -8.53 8.99
CA ALA A 37 6.03 -8.18 8.59
C ALA A 37 7.07 -9.17 9.14
N ASN A 38 6.94 -9.58 10.41
CA ASN A 38 7.80 -10.59 11.02
C ASN A 38 7.63 -11.98 10.38
N ALA A 39 6.43 -12.29 9.88
CA ALA A 39 6.16 -13.49 9.08
C ALA A 39 6.67 -13.39 7.63
N GLY A 40 7.28 -12.27 7.22
CA GLY A 40 7.90 -12.09 5.91
C GLY A 40 6.97 -11.57 4.82
N GLY A 41 5.72 -11.26 5.13
CA GLY A 41 4.79 -10.58 4.20
C GLY A 41 4.84 -9.06 4.34
N LEU A 42 4.06 -8.36 3.51
CA LEU A 42 3.87 -6.91 3.61
C LEU A 42 2.64 -6.60 4.49
N GLY A 43 2.86 -6.15 5.71
CA GLY A 43 1.80 -5.59 6.56
C GLY A 43 1.55 -4.12 6.21
N ILE A 44 0.29 -3.71 6.09
CA ILE A 44 -0.09 -2.31 5.81
C ILE A 44 -0.99 -1.77 6.93
N LEU A 45 -0.52 -0.75 7.63
CA LEU A 45 -1.22 -0.04 8.70
C LEU A 45 -2.36 0.82 8.13
N ALA A 46 -3.57 0.71 8.68
CA ALA A 46 -4.70 1.53 8.25
C ALA A 46 -4.73 2.87 9.00
N SER A 47 -4.39 3.97 8.31
CA SER A 47 -4.39 5.30 8.93
C SER A 47 -5.71 6.07 8.78
N ALA A 48 -6.66 5.57 7.96
CA ALA A 48 -7.86 6.31 7.57
C ALA A 48 -8.76 6.73 8.74
N THR A 49 -8.69 6.02 9.87
CA THR A 49 -9.48 6.27 11.08
C THR A 49 -8.68 6.96 12.19
N MET A 50 -7.40 7.27 11.92
CA MET A 50 -6.48 7.88 12.87
C MET A 50 -6.34 9.37 12.60
N THR A 51 -6.23 10.17 13.64
CA THR A 51 -5.63 11.51 13.59
C THR A 51 -4.16 11.43 13.18
N HIS A 52 -3.56 12.57 12.87
CA HIS A 52 -2.14 12.64 12.53
C HIS A 52 -1.23 12.15 13.68
N GLU A 53 -1.53 12.55 14.92
CA GLU A 53 -0.79 12.14 16.12
C GLU A 53 -0.94 10.63 16.40
N GLU A 54 -2.15 10.08 16.21
CA GLU A 54 -2.38 8.64 16.35
C GLU A 54 -1.63 7.82 15.29
N LEU A 55 -1.53 8.35 14.06
CA LEU A 55 -0.74 7.72 13.01
C LEU A 55 0.75 7.68 13.38
N GLU A 56 1.31 8.79 13.85
CA GLU A 56 2.70 8.86 14.31
C GLU A 56 2.96 7.82 15.41
N LYS A 57 2.12 7.79 16.45
CA LYS A 57 2.21 6.79 17.54
C LYS A 57 2.14 5.36 17.02
N ALA A 58 1.24 5.09 16.08
CA ALA A 58 1.09 3.76 15.50
C ALA A 58 2.30 3.34 14.64
N ILE A 59 2.90 4.26 13.88
CA ILE A 59 4.14 4.03 13.13
C ILE A 59 5.28 3.70 14.08
N VAL A 60 5.46 4.49 15.14
CA VAL A 60 6.47 4.27 16.18
C VAL A 60 6.27 2.90 16.84
N GLU A 61 5.03 2.52 17.14
CA GLU A 61 4.74 1.21 17.73
C GLU A 61 5.09 0.06 16.78
N VAL A 62 4.77 0.15 15.48
CA VAL A 62 5.17 -0.88 14.51
C VAL A 62 6.69 -1.02 14.48
N LYS A 63 7.43 0.09 14.38
CA LYS A 63 8.91 0.08 14.37
C LYS A 63 9.51 -0.46 15.67
N GLY A 64 8.84 -0.27 16.81
CA GLY A 64 9.24 -0.88 18.08
C GLY A 64 9.02 -2.40 18.14
N ARG A 65 8.25 -2.98 17.21
CA ARG A 65 7.89 -4.41 17.18
C ARG A 65 8.55 -5.19 16.04
N THR A 66 9.10 -4.51 15.03
CA THR A 66 9.74 -5.15 13.88
C THR A 66 10.72 -4.21 13.17
N ASP A 67 11.84 -4.78 12.71
CA ASP A 67 12.79 -4.14 11.77
C ASP A 67 12.47 -4.49 10.30
N LYS A 68 11.39 -5.23 10.05
CA LYS A 68 10.97 -5.63 8.70
C LYS A 68 10.17 -4.51 8.02
N PRO A 69 10.23 -4.39 6.68
CA PRO A 69 9.48 -3.37 5.96
C PRO A 69 7.98 -3.55 6.15
N PHE A 70 7.28 -2.42 6.27
CA PHE A 70 5.83 -2.35 6.34
C PHE A 70 5.33 -1.14 5.55
N GLY A 71 4.03 -1.10 5.29
CA GLY A 71 3.37 0.01 4.64
C GLY A 71 2.37 0.73 5.53
N VAL A 72 1.91 1.87 5.04
CA VAL A 72 0.78 2.62 5.62
C VAL A 72 -0.20 2.94 4.49
N ASN A 73 -1.49 2.66 4.73
CA ASN A 73 -2.58 3.05 3.85
C ASN A 73 -3.09 4.44 4.22
N LEU A 74 -3.08 5.35 3.25
CA LEU A 74 -3.51 6.74 3.34
C LEU A 74 -4.79 6.95 2.53
N ARG A 75 -5.58 7.94 2.93
CA ARG A 75 -6.65 8.47 2.09
C ARG A 75 -6.11 9.60 1.22
N ALA A 76 -6.22 9.47 -0.10
CA ALA A 76 -5.77 10.50 -1.03
C ALA A 76 -6.54 11.83 -0.90
N ASP A 77 -7.77 11.78 -0.39
CA ASP A 77 -8.67 12.92 -0.20
C ASP A 77 -8.62 13.53 1.20
N ALA A 78 -7.77 13.01 2.10
CA ALA A 78 -7.61 13.60 3.43
C ALA A 78 -6.95 14.99 3.33
N ALA A 79 -7.49 15.97 4.06
CA ALA A 79 -6.96 17.34 4.08
C ALA A 79 -5.49 17.39 4.55
N ASP A 80 -5.07 16.43 5.37
CA ASP A 80 -3.72 16.29 5.91
C ASP A 80 -2.86 15.25 5.14
N ALA A 81 -3.30 14.77 3.97
CA ALA A 81 -2.60 13.71 3.22
C ALA A 81 -1.12 14.02 2.97
N ARG A 82 -0.78 15.29 2.68
CA ARG A 82 0.62 15.73 2.49
C ARG A 82 1.43 15.58 3.78
N ALA A 83 0.88 15.98 4.91
CA ALA A 83 1.55 15.85 6.21
C ALA A 83 1.71 14.38 6.62
N ARG A 84 0.74 13.51 6.29
CA ARG A 84 0.91 12.06 6.50
C ARG A 84 2.03 11.48 5.65
N CYS A 85 2.19 11.94 4.41
CA CYS A 85 3.34 11.55 3.58
C CYS A 85 4.66 12.02 4.21
N ASP A 86 4.69 13.22 4.82
CA ASP A 86 5.87 13.70 5.56
C ASP A 86 6.24 12.76 6.71
N LEU A 87 5.27 12.29 7.51
CA LEU A 87 5.53 11.27 8.54
C LEU A 87 6.09 9.96 7.96
N LEU A 88 5.55 9.48 6.84
CA LEU A 88 6.06 8.25 6.22
C LEU A 88 7.52 8.41 5.81
N ILE A 89 7.91 9.57 5.29
CA ILE A 89 9.28 9.92 4.92
C ILE A 89 10.17 10.00 6.17
N GLU A 90 9.76 10.77 7.17
CA GLU A 90 10.49 10.95 8.42
C GLU A 90 10.81 9.62 9.11
N TYR A 91 9.83 8.72 9.17
CA TYR A 91 9.99 7.42 9.79
C TYR A 91 10.49 6.33 8.84
N GLY A 92 10.79 6.63 7.57
CA GLY A 92 11.30 5.67 6.59
C GLY A 92 10.36 4.46 6.39
N VAL A 93 9.05 4.71 6.30
CA VAL A 93 8.06 3.68 5.96
C VAL A 93 8.30 3.20 4.53
N LYS A 94 8.31 1.89 4.30
CA LYS A 94 8.72 1.35 3.00
C LYS A 94 7.66 1.53 1.90
N VAL A 95 6.39 1.41 2.25
CA VAL A 95 5.27 1.43 1.30
C VAL A 95 4.22 2.46 1.70
N ALA A 96 3.87 3.36 0.78
CA ALA A 96 2.67 4.18 0.86
C ALA A 96 1.58 3.56 -0.02
N SER A 97 0.52 3.05 0.62
CA SER A 97 -0.69 2.62 -0.07
C SER A 97 -1.74 3.73 -0.04
N PHE A 98 -2.56 3.84 -1.07
CA PHE A 98 -3.61 4.85 -1.14
C PHE A 98 -4.98 4.25 -1.40
N ALA A 99 -5.94 4.58 -0.54
CA ALA A 99 -7.34 4.55 -0.88
C ALA A 99 -7.64 5.77 -1.76
N LEU A 100 -8.31 5.53 -2.90
CA LEU A 100 -8.47 6.48 -4.01
C LEU A 100 -7.13 6.86 -4.66
N ALA A 101 -7.20 7.40 -5.89
CA ALA A 101 -5.99 7.76 -6.62
C ALA A 101 -5.32 9.01 -6.00
N PRO A 102 -4.04 8.96 -5.59
CA PRO A 102 -3.30 10.12 -5.11
C PRO A 102 -3.02 11.11 -6.25
N LYS A 103 -2.76 12.37 -5.89
CA LYS A 103 -2.30 13.37 -6.85
C LYS A 103 -0.87 13.05 -7.33
N PRO A 104 -0.50 13.39 -8.59
CA PRO A 104 0.86 13.19 -9.10
C PRO A 104 1.94 13.77 -8.20
N GLU A 105 1.70 14.94 -7.60
CA GLU A 105 2.68 15.59 -6.71
C GLU A 105 3.00 14.76 -5.46
N LEU A 106 2.01 14.02 -4.92
CA LEU A 106 2.23 13.16 -3.75
C LEU A 106 3.02 11.91 -4.14
N ILE A 107 2.74 11.33 -5.31
CA ILE A 107 3.50 10.20 -5.84
C ILE A 107 4.96 10.60 -6.03
N ALA A 108 5.21 11.71 -6.72
CA ALA A 108 6.55 12.22 -6.96
C ALA A 108 7.32 12.44 -5.65
N LYS A 109 6.71 13.14 -4.68
CA LYS A 109 7.31 13.39 -3.37
C LYS A 109 7.72 12.11 -2.65
N LEU A 110 6.82 11.12 -2.56
CA LEU A 110 7.13 9.85 -1.88
C LEU A 110 8.28 9.10 -2.56
N LYS A 111 8.30 9.11 -3.89
CA LYS A 111 9.33 8.44 -4.69
C LYS A 111 10.70 9.11 -4.61
N GLU A 112 10.76 10.43 -4.50
CA GLU A 112 12.01 11.16 -4.24
C GLU A 112 12.70 10.74 -2.93
N HIS A 113 11.96 10.07 -2.04
CA HIS A 113 12.42 9.55 -0.76
C HIS A 113 12.38 8.01 -0.68
N ASP A 114 12.45 7.32 -1.82
CA ASP A 114 12.52 5.85 -1.92
C ASP A 114 11.31 5.08 -1.32
N ILE A 115 10.19 5.77 -1.13
CA ILE A 115 8.93 5.15 -0.69
C ILE A 115 8.20 4.59 -1.90
N VAL A 116 7.87 3.30 -1.81
CA VAL A 116 7.12 2.58 -2.84
C VAL A 116 5.65 2.99 -2.78
N VAL A 117 5.10 3.46 -3.89
CA VAL A 117 3.71 3.91 -3.97
C VAL A 117 2.83 2.83 -4.61
N ILE A 118 1.86 2.32 -3.84
CA ILE A 118 0.95 1.24 -4.26
C ILE A 118 -0.53 1.64 -4.05
N PRO A 119 -1.16 2.34 -5.00
CA PRO A 119 -2.57 2.70 -4.92
C PRO A 119 -3.49 1.49 -5.08
N SER A 120 -4.62 1.50 -4.36
CA SER A 120 -5.71 0.55 -4.57
C SER A 120 -6.59 0.97 -5.75
N ILE A 121 -6.90 0.05 -6.66
CA ILE A 121 -7.69 0.31 -7.86
C ILE A 121 -8.84 -0.69 -8.02
N GLY A 122 -9.96 -0.22 -8.57
CA GLY A 122 -11.12 -1.06 -8.91
C GLY A 122 -11.45 -1.10 -10.40
N ALA A 123 -10.58 -0.53 -11.25
CA ALA A 123 -10.78 -0.51 -12.71
C ALA A 123 -9.45 -0.31 -13.47
N ALA A 124 -9.31 -0.94 -14.63
CA ALA A 124 -8.12 -0.84 -15.50
C ALA A 124 -7.75 0.61 -15.87
N LYS A 125 -8.75 1.47 -16.13
CA LYS A 125 -8.51 2.90 -16.42
C LYS A 125 -7.82 3.64 -15.27
N HIS A 126 -8.09 3.25 -14.02
CA HIS A 126 -7.45 3.85 -12.85
C HIS A 126 -6.00 3.37 -12.72
N ALA A 127 -5.75 2.07 -12.96
CA ALA A 127 -4.39 1.52 -12.99
C ALA A 127 -3.51 2.24 -14.02
N LYS A 128 -3.98 2.37 -15.27
CA LYS A 128 -3.27 3.11 -16.33
C LYS A 128 -2.98 4.56 -15.94
N LYS A 129 -3.92 5.21 -15.25
CA LYS A 129 -3.76 6.60 -14.82
C LYS A 129 -2.68 6.75 -13.77
N VAL A 130 -2.71 5.96 -12.69
CA VAL A 130 -1.70 6.05 -11.62
C VAL A 130 -0.33 5.56 -12.08
N ALA A 131 -0.27 4.57 -12.97
CA ALA A 131 0.98 4.15 -13.62
C ALA A 131 1.60 5.30 -14.44
N SER A 132 0.79 6.04 -15.20
CA SER A 132 1.26 7.23 -15.95
C SER A 132 1.78 8.37 -15.06
N TRP A 133 1.41 8.36 -13.78
CA TRP A 133 1.90 9.30 -12.78
C TRP A 133 3.09 8.77 -11.98
N GLY A 134 3.53 7.54 -12.27
CA GLY A 134 4.71 6.93 -11.69
C GLY A 134 4.46 6.03 -10.49
N ALA A 135 3.24 5.55 -10.23
CA ALA A 135 3.02 4.52 -9.21
C ALA A 135 3.91 3.28 -9.49
N ASP A 136 4.46 2.67 -8.44
CA ASP A 136 5.42 1.57 -8.58
C ASP A 136 4.75 0.22 -8.77
N ALA A 137 3.54 0.06 -8.22
CA ALA A 137 2.68 -1.10 -8.39
C ALA A 137 1.22 -0.68 -8.17
N VAL A 138 0.27 -1.57 -8.48
CA VAL A 138 -1.15 -1.39 -8.15
C VAL A 138 -1.69 -2.58 -7.40
N MET A 139 -2.56 -2.32 -6.44
CA MET A 139 -3.33 -3.35 -5.75
C MET A 139 -4.76 -3.31 -6.23
N ILE A 140 -5.26 -4.39 -6.81
CA ILE A 140 -6.61 -4.45 -7.34
C ILE A 140 -7.56 -4.98 -6.28
N GLN A 141 -8.80 -4.52 -6.31
CA GLN A 141 -9.85 -5.07 -5.46
C GLN A 141 -11.09 -5.36 -6.30
N GLY A 142 -11.42 -6.64 -6.44
CA GLY A 142 -12.68 -7.06 -7.04
C GLY A 142 -13.88 -6.73 -6.16
N GLY A 143 -15.07 -6.77 -6.77
CA GLY A 143 -16.34 -6.47 -6.10
C GLY A 143 -16.69 -7.43 -4.96
N GLU A 144 -16.11 -8.63 -4.95
CA GLU A 144 -16.22 -9.63 -3.88
C GLU A 144 -15.39 -9.28 -2.63
N GLY A 145 -14.53 -8.26 -2.70
CA GLY A 145 -13.75 -7.78 -1.55
C GLY A 145 -14.60 -7.11 -0.47
N GLY A 146 -14.02 -6.93 0.72
CA GLY A 146 -14.65 -6.16 1.79
C GLY A 146 -14.43 -4.64 1.67
N GLY A 147 -15.36 -3.85 2.21
CA GLY A 147 -15.25 -2.39 2.29
C GLY A 147 -15.78 -1.67 1.04
N HIS A 148 -15.10 -0.59 0.63
CA HIS A 148 -15.48 0.18 -0.57
C HIS A 148 -14.89 -0.46 -1.81
N THR A 149 -15.68 -1.28 -2.50
CA THR A 149 -15.25 -2.03 -3.68
C THR A 149 -15.84 -1.49 -4.99
N GLY A 150 -15.27 -1.91 -6.11
CA GLY A 150 -15.89 -1.76 -7.43
C GLY A 150 -16.98 -2.80 -7.68
N SER A 151 -17.56 -2.82 -8.88
CA SER A 151 -18.58 -3.80 -9.28
C SER A 151 -18.03 -4.99 -10.07
N VAL A 152 -16.74 -4.97 -10.43
CA VAL A 152 -16.11 -5.98 -11.30
C VAL A 152 -15.46 -7.06 -10.43
N PRO A 153 -15.77 -8.35 -10.63
CA PRO A 153 -15.11 -9.44 -9.90
C PRO A 153 -13.61 -9.52 -10.19
N THR A 154 -12.79 -9.98 -9.23
CA THR A 154 -11.33 -10.08 -9.39
C THR A 154 -10.93 -10.90 -10.61
N THR A 155 -11.67 -11.98 -10.90
CA THR A 155 -11.42 -12.85 -12.07
C THR A 155 -11.56 -12.13 -13.42
N LEU A 156 -12.37 -11.07 -13.48
CA LEU A 156 -12.52 -10.22 -14.67
C LEU A 156 -11.64 -8.96 -14.58
N LEU A 157 -11.46 -8.40 -13.39
CA LEU A 157 -10.66 -7.19 -13.18
C LEU A 157 -9.18 -7.45 -13.45
N LEU A 158 -8.63 -8.54 -12.92
CA LEU A 158 -7.20 -8.86 -13.02
C LEU A 158 -6.67 -8.87 -14.45
N PRO A 159 -7.23 -9.65 -15.41
CA PRO A 159 -6.69 -9.67 -16.78
C PRO A 159 -6.77 -8.29 -17.44
N THR A 160 -7.85 -7.53 -17.23
CA THR A 160 -7.98 -6.18 -17.82
C THR A 160 -6.97 -5.19 -17.28
N VAL A 161 -6.52 -5.36 -16.03
CA VAL A 161 -5.49 -4.51 -15.43
C VAL A 161 -4.11 -4.93 -15.93
N LEU A 162 -3.84 -6.23 -16.01
CA LEU A 162 -2.59 -6.76 -16.57
C LEU A 162 -2.38 -6.31 -18.03
N ASP A 163 -3.44 -6.27 -18.85
CA ASP A 163 -3.35 -5.76 -20.23
C ASP A 163 -3.11 -4.24 -20.32
N ALA A 164 -3.38 -3.50 -19.23
CA ALA A 164 -3.39 -2.04 -19.24
C ALA A 164 -2.10 -1.41 -18.71
N VAL A 165 -1.27 -2.15 -17.95
CA VAL A 165 -0.06 -1.63 -17.30
C VAL A 165 1.08 -2.64 -17.26
N ASP A 166 2.31 -2.15 -17.34
CA ASP A 166 3.53 -2.98 -17.20
C ASP A 166 4.06 -3.06 -15.76
N ILE A 167 3.52 -2.23 -14.85
CA ILE A 167 3.90 -2.26 -13.43
C ILE A 167 3.28 -3.48 -12.71
N PRO A 168 3.91 -3.97 -11.62
CA PRO A 168 3.37 -5.10 -10.86
C PRO A 168 1.93 -4.89 -10.39
N VAL A 169 1.14 -5.97 -10.49
CA VAL A 169 -0.26 -6.01 -10.08
C VAL A 169 -0.42 -7.00 -8.93
N ILE A 170 -1.05 -6.55 -7.85
CA ILE A 170 -1.33 -7.34 -6.65
C ILE A 170 -2.83 -7.59 -6.61
N ALA A 171 -3.25 -8.86 -6.57
CA ALA A 171 -4.65 -9.28 -6.50
C ALA A 171 -5.05 -9.78 -5.11
#